data_AF-A0A8J5LE26-F1
#
_entry.id   AF-A0A8J5LE26-F1
#
_cell.length_a   1.000
_cell.length_b   1.000
_cell.length_c   1.000
_cell.angle_alpha   90.00
_cell.angle_beta   90.00
_cell.angle_gamma   90.00
#
_symmetry.space_group_name_H-M   'P 1'
#
loop_
_entity.id
_entity.type
_entity.pdbx_description
1 polymer ?
#
loop_
_entity_poly.entity_id
_entity_poly.type
_entity_poly.pdbx_seq_one_letter_code
_entity_poly.pdbx_strand_id
1 'polypeptide(L)'
;MHDEDEEKTTLVKATTRPKTKQATTMVREGDRRDAYVRRSCGLRSGASGRRAGSATSVAHVAEHRRERVGEGATRRGEDANVGRLRGQGSNAYGWHTDDAIEHVSRLLGARSIGMAFVAVRVLSLFLLSTAAVATVTGVARNPACESPAIGAPVFPLDRDLLQFALNLEHTECDFFLFGALGRGLDSVAPELAMGGPPPIGARKANLDATTRLIVEEFGYQEVGHLRAIKSTVGGFPRPQLDLSAHNFANIMDNALGCHLNPPFDPYADTLNYLLASYVIPYMGLVAYVGANPNTNGFVAKRLLAGLLAVEAGQDAIIRAILYQRKHELVAPYNITVAEFTDRISELRNRLAMCGVRDEGLLVPRELGAEARLSTNILSANEDSLGYQRTPAEVLRVVYGTGSEHVPGGFLPKGGGGKIARAFLASP
;
A
#
# COMPACT_ATOMS: atom_id res chain seq x y z
N MET A 1 -33.20 -24.77 54.43
CA MET A 1 -31.75 -24.64 54.67
C MET A 1 -31.11 -24.68 53.30
N HIS A 2 -31.21 -23.53 52.61
CA HIS A 2 -30.11 -22.62 52.24
C HIS A 2 -29.40 -23.12 50.97
N ASP A 3 -29.61 -22.46 49.81
CA ASP A 3 -28.82 -21.31 49.28
C ASP A 3 -27.45 -21.81 48.78
N GLU A 4 -26.85 -21.48 47.63
CA GLU A 4 -26.93 -20.53 46.52
C GLU A 4 -26.10 -21.22 45.37
N ASP A 5 -26.24 -21.01 44.06
CA ASP A 5 -25.92 -19.81 43.28
C ASP A 5 -26.38 -20.02 41.83
N GLU A 6 -27.13 -19.06 41.29
CA GLU A 6 -27.64 -19.00 39.92
C GLU A 6 -26.86 -17.91 39.16
N GLU A 7 -25.81 -18.28 38.43
CA GLU A 7 -25.06 -17.34 37.60
C GLU A 7 -25.79 -17.09 36.26
N LYS A 8 -26.53 -15.97 36.22
CA LYS A 8 -27.18 -15.44 35.01
C LYS A 8 -26.16 -14.92 34.01
N THR A 9 -25.88 -15.69 32.95
CA THR A 9 -25.22 -15.15 31.76
C THR A 9 -26.24 -14.38 30.92
N THR A 10 -26.21 -13.05 31.04
CA THR A 10 -27.06 -12.15 30.24
C THR A 10 -26.45 -12.00 28.85
N LEU A 11 -27.04 -12.66 27.86
CA LEU A 11 -26.67 -12.51 26.45
C LEU A 11 -27.09 -11.11 25.97
N VAL A 12 -26.13 -10.18 25.88
CA VAL A 12 -26.32 -8.90 25.22
C VAL A 12 -26.49 -9.19 23.72
N LYS A 13 -27.74 -9.17 23.24
CA LYS A 13 -28.03 -9.07 21.80
C LYS A 13 -27.55 -7.71 21.32
N ALA A 14 -26.33 -7.65 20.79
CA ALA A 14 -25.88 -6.55 19.96
C ALA A 14 -26.77 -6.53 18.71
N THR A 15 -27.67 -5.57 18.63
CA THR A 15 -28.41 -5.23 17.42
C THR A 15 -27.44 -4.61 16.42
N THR A 16 -26.76 -5.44 15.64
CA THR A 16 -26.02 -5.01 14.45
C THR A 16 -27.01 -4.41 13.45
N ARG A 17 -26.97 -3.08 13.28
CA ARG A 17 -27.54 -2.44 12.09
C ARG A 17 -26.52 -2.56 10.98
N PRO A 18 -26.81 -3.25 9.87
CA PRO A 18 -25.86 -3.32 8.77
C PRO A 18 -25.65 -1.92 8.16
N LYS A 19 -24.38 -1.57 7.89
CA LYS A 19 -23.92 -0.35 7.18
C LYS A 19 -24.72 -0.01 5.89
N THR A 20 -25.50 -0.96 5.34
CA THR A 20 -26.36 -0.76 4.16
C THR A 20 -27.46 0.29 4.33
N LYS A 21 -28.03 0.49 5.52
CA LYS A 21 -29.08 1.52 5.72
C LYS A 21 -28.54 2.96 5.85
N GLN A 22 -27.26 3.13 6.20
CA GLN A 22 -26.63 4.46 6.31
C GLN A 22 -26.08 4.98 4.97
N ALA A 23 -25.89 4.08 3.98
CA ALA A 23 -25.51 4.44 2.62
C ALA A 23 -26.50 5.42 1.95
N THR A 24 -27.81 5.31 2.24
CA THR A 24 -28.85 6.17 1.63
C THR A 24 -28.73 7.65 2.04
N THR A 25 -28.23 7.94 3.24
CA THR A 25 -27.98 9.32 3.69
C THR A 25 -26.72 9.89 3.02
N MET A 26 -25.73 9.05 2.73
CA MET A 26 -24.51 9.44 2.02
C MET A 26 -24.75 9.81 0.56
N VAL A 27 -25.77 9.24 -0.11
CA VAL A 27 -26.16 9.64 -1.48
C VAL A 27 -26.48 11.14 -1.54
N ARG A 28 -27.22 11.67 -0.56
CA ARG A 28 -27.62 13.09 -0.54
C ARG A 28 -26.47 14.06 -0.22
N GLU A 29 -25.48 13.62 0.55
CA GLU A 29 -24.31 14.44 0.88
C GLU A 29 -23.23 14.33 -0.21
N GLY A 30 -23.09 13.16 -0.83
CA GLY A 30 -22.34 12.92 -2.05
C GLY A 30 -22.82 13.77 -3.22
N ASP A 31 -24.15 13.88 -3.43
CA ASP A 31 -24.74 14.74 -4.47
C ASP A 31 -24.33 16.23 -4.35
N ARG A 32 -24.14 16.73 -3.12
CA ARG A 32 -23.67 18.12 -2.89
C ARG A 32 -22.18 18.28 -3.13
N ARG A 33 -21.37 17.29 -2.75
CA ARG A 33 -19.91 17.26 -3.02
C ARG A 33 -19.63 17.10 -4.51
N ASP A 34 -20.41 16.29 -5.22
CA ASP A 34 -20.38 16.12 -6.68
C ASP A 34 -20.57 17.45 -7.42
N ALA A 35 -21.51 18.29 -6.98
CA ALA A 35 -21.74 19.59 -7.57
C ALA A 35 -20.57 20.57 -7.35
N TYR A 36 -19.78 20.41 -6.28
CA TYR A 36 -18.58 21.22 -6.04
C TYR A 36 -17.39 20.74 -6.90
N VAL A 37 -17.12 19.43 -6.94
CA VAL A 37 -16.06 18.84 -7.77
C VAL A 37 -16.27 19.15 -9.25
N ARG A 38 -17.49 19.00 -9.77
CA ARG A 38 -17.79 19.33 -11.18
C ARG A 38 -17.48 20.79 -11.51
N ARG A 39 -17.68 21.72 -10.56
CA ARG A 39 -17.30 23.13 -10.71
C ARG A 39 -15.79 23.33 -10.68
N SER A 40 -15.07 22.62 -9.80
CA SER A 40 -13.60 22.62 -9.75
C SER A 40 -12.96 22.02 -11.00
N CYS A 41 -13.62 21.09 -11.70
CA CYS A 41 -13.18 20.57 -13.01
C CYS A 41 -13.59 21.45 -14.21
N GLY A 42 -14.08 22.68 -13.99
CA GLY A 42 -14.43 23.62 -15.06
C GLY A 42 -15.74 23.33 -15.79
N LEU A 43 -16.58 22.38 -15.32
CA LEU A 43 -17.89 22.12 -15.92
C LEU A 43 -18.92 23.13 -15.40
N ARG A 44 -19.29 24.11 -16.25
CA ARG A 44 -20.49 24.93 -16.00
C ARG A 44 -21.72 24.00 -16.04
N SER A 45 -22.55 24.05 -15.01
CA SER A 45 -23.84 23.35 -14.98
C SER A 45 -24.71 23.86 -16.13
N GLY A 46 -24.82 23.09 -17.21
CA GLY A 46 -25.83 23.30 -18.25
C GLY A 46 -27.19 22.89 -17.70
N ALA A 47 -27.97 23.85 -17.19
CA ALA A 47 -29.36 23.61 -16.86
C ALA A 47 -30.16 23.41 -18.16
N SER A 48 -30.49 22.16 -18.49
CA SER A 48 -31.50 21.86 -19.50
C SER A 48 -32.86 22.25 -18.93
N GLY A 49 -33.36 23.43 -19.31
CA GLY A 49 -34.69 23.89 -18.95
C GLY A 49 -35.77 23.03 -19.61
N ARG A 50 -36.66 22.45 -18.80
CA ARG A 50 -38.04 22.14 -19.22
C ARG A 50 -38.99 22.98 -18.39
N ARG A 51 -39.75 23.82 -19.08
CA ARG A 51 -40.83 24.65 -18.57
C ARG A 51 -42.04 23.79 -18.18
N ALA A 52 -42.58 24.06 -17.00
CA ALA A 52 -43.99 24.13 -16.62
C ALA A 52 -43.96 24.81 -15.24
N GLY A 53 -44.72 25.83 -14.85
CA GLY A 53 -46.03 26.33 -15.22
C GLY A 53 -46.58 26.93 -13.92
N SER A 54 -46.77 28.25 -13.90
CA SER A 54 -47.39 29.14 -12.89
C SER A 54 -47.77 28.61 -11.48
N ALA A 55 -47.35 29.34 -10.44
CA ALA A 55 -48.27 29.93 -9.45
C ALA A 55 -47.57 31.03 -8.63
N THR A 56 -48.30 32.11 -8.44
CA THR A 56 -48.06 33.36 -7.74
C THR A 56 -47.79 33.25 -6.23
N SER A 57 -46.95 34.15 -5.71
CA SER A 57 -47.31 35.16 -4.67
C SER A 57 -46.37 35.27 -3.46
N VAL A 58 -46.23 36.53 -3.04
CA VAL A 58 -45.80 37.11 -1.76
C VAL A 58 -44.30 37.26 -1.49
N ALA A 59 -43.86 38.51 -1.63
CA ALA A 59 -42.66 39.08 -1.04
C ALA A 59 -42.86 39.32 0.47
N HIS A 60 -41.82 39.04 1.26
CA HIS A 60 -41.65 39.66 2.58
C HIS A 60 -40.21 40.13 2.74
N VAL A 61 -40.09 41.45 2.86
CA VAL A 61 -38.91 42.18 3.31
C VAL A 61 -38.82 42.03 4.82
N ALA A 62 -37.63 41.71 5.34
CA ALA A 62 -37.28 41.91 6.75
C ALA A 62 -35.82 42.37 6.84
N GLU A 63 -35.69 43.62 7.25
CA GLU A 63 -34.48 44.36 7.59
C GLU A 63 -34.16 44.12 9.07
N HIS A 64 -32.90 43.83 9.43
CA HIS A 64 -32.43 44.03 10.81
C HIS A 64 -30.92 44.34 10.89
N ARG A 65 -30.67 45.64 10.98
CA ARG A 65 -29.86 46.38 11.97
C ARG A 65 -28.65 45.68 12.63
N ARG A 66 -27.50 46.32 12.43
CA ARG A 66 -26.25 46.23 13.19
C ARG A 66 -26.43 46.76 14.62
N GLU A 67 -25.80 46.10 15.59
CA GLU A 67 -25.37 46.72 16.85
C GLU A 67 -23.87 46.47 17.07
N ARG A 68 -23.16 47.58 17.30
CA ARG A 68 -21.81 47.66 17.85
C ARG A 68 -21.98 47.98 19.32
N VAL A 69 -21.27 47.25 20.19
CA VAL A 69 -20.90 47.71 21.52
C VAL A 69 -19.39 47.55 21.63
N GLY A 70 -18.73 48.61 22.09
CA GLY A 70 -17.30 48.64 22.36
C GLY A 70 -17.02 48.85 23.84
N GLU A 71 -15.75 48.69 24.19
CA GLU A 71 -15.00 49.25 25.33
C GLU A 71 -13.56 48.74 25.10
N GLY A 72 -12.50 49.55 24.99
CA GLY A 72 -11.94 50.43 26.02
C GLY A 72 -10.68 49.74 26.61
N ALA A 73 -9.49 49.94 26.01
CA ALA A 73 -8.31 50.64 26.59
C ALA A 73 -7.80 50.06 27.94
N THR A 74 -6.53 49.68 28.17
CA THR A 74 -5.26 50.42 28.02
C THR A 74 -4.04 49.56 28.45
N ARG A 75 -2.90 49.79 27.78
CA ARG A 75 -1.47 49.93 28.25
C ARG A 75 -0.62 48.75 28.79
N ARG A 76 0.58 48.66 28.16
CA ARG A 76 1.99 48.47 28.64
C ARG A 76 2.28 47.32 29.62
N GLY A 77 3.36 46.54 29.55
CA GLY A 77 4.63 46.53 28.81
C GLY A 77 5.56 45.51 29.51
N GLU A 78 6.67 45.12 28.86
CA GLU A 78 7.86 44.43 29.44
C GLU A 78 7.62 42.98 29.97
N ASP A 79 8.49 41.98 29.84
CA ASP A 79 9.86 41.87 29.39
C ASP A 79 10.15 40.43 28.92
N ALA A 80 11.08 40.30 27.98
CA ALA A 80 11.62 39.04 27.48
C ALA A 80 12.73 38.53 28.41
N ASN A 81 12.72 37.22 28.74
CA ASN A 81 13.86 36.55 29.36
C ASN A 81 14.35 35.41 28.47
N VAL A 82 15.44 35.70 27.75
CA VAL A 82 16.22 34.76 26.93
C VAL A 82 17.37 34.23 27.79
N GLY A 83 17.25 32.97 28.23
CA GLY A 83 18.33 32.24 28.87
C GLY A 83 19.30 31.67 27.85
N ARG A 84 20.47 32.27 27.72
CA ARG A 84 21.63 31.82 26.95
C ARG A 84 22.47 30.87 27.81
N LEU A 85 22.68 29.62 27.38
CA LEU A 85 23.78 28.78 27.85
C LEU A 85 24.61 28.30 26.65
N ARG A 86 25.85 28.78 26.59
CA ARG A 86 26.94 28.26 25.76
C ARG A 86 27.63 27.15 26.53
N GLY A 87 27.96 26.05 25.85
CA GLY A 87 28.88 25.03 26.31
C GLY A 87 29.41 24.23 25.12
N GLN A 88 30.70 24.39 24.84
CA GLN A 88 31.48 23.69 23.81
C GLN A 88 31.64 22.20 24.17
N GLY A 89 31.81 21.33 23.17
CA GLY A 89 32.22 19.95 23.42
C GLY A 89 32.11 19.05 22.19
N SER A 90 33.20 18.98 21.44
CA SER A 90 33.55 18.08 20.34
C SER A 90 33.26 16.60 20.59
N ASN A 91 32.75 15.88 19.58
CA ASN A 91 33.48 14.79 18.90
C ASN A 91 32.60 14.09 17.84
N ALA A 92 33.10 14.10 16.60
CA ALA A 92 32.62 13.31 15.48
C ALA A 92 33.44 12.01 15.42
N TYR A 93 32.77 10.86 15.32
CA TYR A 93 33.40 9.58 14.98
C TYR A 93 33.19 9.34 13.48
N GLY A 94 34.27 9.52 12.71
CA GLY A 94 34.41 9.10 11.32
C GLY A 94 35.47 8.01 11.22
N TRP A 95 35.15 6.97 10.46
CA TRP A 95 36.00 5.80 10.18
C TRP A 95 37.05 6.15 9.12
N HIS A 96 38.31 5.77 9.35
CA HIS A 96 39.32 5.63 8.29
C HIS A 96 40.13 4.36 8.51
N THR A 97 39.99 3.43 7.56
CA THR A 97 40.88 2.30 7.30
C THR A 97 42.08 2.82 6.50
N ASP A 98 43.31 2.68 7.02
CA ASP A 98 44.58 2.61 6.26
C ASP A 98 45.79 2.63 7.20
N ASP A 99 46.00 1.58 8.02
CA ASP A 99 47.22 1.48 8.86
C ASP A 99 47.65 0.04 9.22
N ALA A 100 47.61 -0.88 8.25
CA ALA A 100 48.04 -2.27 8.47
C ALA A 100 49.08 -2.81 7.47
N ILE A 101 49.64 -1.94 6.61
CA ILE A 101 50.59 -2.33 5.55
C ILE A 101 51.88 -1.52 5.67
N GLU A 102 52.45 -1.43 6.88
CA GLU A 102 53.82 -0.89 7.02
C GLU A 102 54.63 -1.51 8.16
N HIS A 103 54.33 -2.77 8.53
CA HIS A 103 55.08 -3.48 9.57
C HIS A 103 55.64 -4.86 9.17
N VAL A 104 55.38 -5.33 7.94
CA VAL A 104 55.83 -6.67 7.50
C VAL A 104 57.20 -6.64 6.80
N SER A 105 57.68 -5.49 6.33
CA SER A 105 58.89 -5.42 5.48
C SER A 105 60.23 -5.23 6.22
N ARG A 106 60.30 -5.41 7.54
CA ARG A 106 61.55 -5.25 8.31
C ARG A 106 62.10 -6.50 9.01
N LEU A 107 61.51 -7.68 8.79
CA LEU A 107 61.91 -8.90 9.52
C LEU A 107 62.56 -10.01 8.69
N LEU A 108 62.83 -9.82 7.40
CA LEU A 108 63.45 -10.85 6.56
C LEU A 108 64.82 -10.41 6.02
N GLY A 109 65.75 -10.25 6.96
CA GLY A 109 67.17 -10.07 6.72
C GLY A 109 67.98 -11.27 7.21
N ALA A 110 68.24 -12.20 6.28
CA ALA A 110 69.40 -13.10 6.21
C ALA A 110 69.54 -14.31 7.18
N ARG A 111 69.95 -15.42 6.55
CA ARG A 111 70.63 -16.64 7.08
C ARG A 111 69.74 -17.64 7.80
N SER A 112 69.92 -18.95 7.74
CA SER A 112 70.61 -19.90 6.85
C SER A 112 70.07 -21.26 7.31
N ILE A 113 69.76 -22.16 6.37
CA ILE A 113 69.78 -23.62 6.54
C ILE A 113 69.12 -24.14 7.84
N GLY A 114 67.79 -24.08 7.89
CA GLY A 114 66.98 -24.68 8.97
C GLY A 114 65.49 -24.86 8.65
N MET A 115 65.01 -24.29 7.54
CA MET A 115 63.58 -24.21 7.20
C MET A 115 63.03 -25.43 6.46
N ALA A 116 63.87 -26.35 5.96
CA ALA A 116 63.38 -27.53 5.24
C ALA A 116 62.80 -28.62 6.15
N PHE A 117 63.25 -28.71 7.41
CA PHE A 117 62.74 -29.73 8.35
C PHE A 117 61.52 -29.27 9.17
N VAL A 118 61.31 -27.96 9.30
CA VAL A 118 60.11 -27.41 9.96
C VAL A 118 58.92 -27.38 8.98
N ALA A 119 59.16 -27.08 7.70
CA ALA A 119 58.10 -27.07 6.68
C ALA A 119 57.44 -28.45 6.50
N VAL A 120 58.21 -29.54 6.54
CA VAL A 120 57.66 -30.90 6.41
C VAL A 120 56.87 -31.32 7.66
N ARG A 121 57.32 -30.96 8.88
CA ARG A 121 56.59 -31.26 10.13
C ARG A 121 55.32 -30.42 10.30
N VAL A 122 55.30 -29.17 9.83
CA VAL A 122 54.08 -28.35 9.82
C VAL A 122 53.09 -28.87 8.76
N LEU A 123 53.56 -29.36 7.60
CA LEU A 123 52.69 -29.98 6.60
C LEU A 123 52.12 -31.34 7.05
N SER A 124 52.87 -32.14 7.83
CA SER A 124 52.35 -33.38 8.43
C SER A 124 51.33 -33.14 9.54
N LEU A 125 51.45 -32.03 10.29
CA LEU A 125 50.47 -31.62 11.31
C LEU A 125 49.23 -30.95 10.71
N PHE A 126 49.34 -30.35 9.52
CA PHE A 126 48.17 -29.83 8.77
C PHE A 126 47.38 -30.92 8.02
N LEU A 127 48.00 -32.06 7.68
CA LEU A 127 47.32 -33.19 7.02
C LEU A 127 46.67 -34.20 7.99
N LEU A 128 46.86 -34.06 9.30
CA LEU A 128 46.10 -34.82 10.32
C LEU A 128 44.96 -34.02 10.98
N SER A 129 44.72 -32.78 10.57
CA SER A 129 43.60 -31.96 11.07
C SER A 129 42.34 -31.97 10.19
N THR A 130 42.32 -32.70 9.07
CA THR A 130 41.16 -32.76 8.16
C THR A 130 40.32 -34.04 8.27
N ALA A 131 40.59 -34.90 9.26
CA ALA A 131 39.83 -36.13 9.50
C ALA A 131 38.95 -36.09 10.78
N ALA A 132 38.51 -34.91 11.20
CA ALA A 132 37.50 -34.75 12.25
C ALA A 132 36.46 -33.68 11.87
N VAL A 133 35.92 -33.74 10.65
CA VAL A 133 34.59 -33.19 10.35
C VAL A 133 33.58 -34.33 10.44
N ALA A 134 33.48 -34.91 11.63
CA ALA A 134 32.38 -35.76 12.00
C ALA A 134 31.36 -34.88 12.75
N THR A 135 30.35 -34.43 12.00
CA THR A 135 28.98 -34.20 12.48
C THR A 135 28.81 -33.40 13.78
N VAL A 136 28.94 -32.08 13.69
CA VAL A 136 28.18 -31.16 14.55
C VAL A 136 27.21 -30.36 13.68
N THR A 137 26.23 -31.07 13.12
CA THR A 137 24.95 -30.46 12.70
C THR A 137 23.77 -31.14 13.39
N GLY A 138 24.03 -31.81 14.52
CA GLY A 138 23.00 -32.17 15.49
C GLY A 138 22.76 -31.00 16.42
N VAL A 139 22.19 -29.89 15.91
CA VAL A 139 21.32 -29.11 16.80
C VAL A 139 20.24 -30.11 17.17
N ALA A 140 20.21 -30.55 18.44
CA ALA A 140 19.06 -31.28 18.96
C ALA A 140 17.85 -30.36 18.77
N ARG A 141 17.12 -30.54 17.66
CA ARG A 141 15.85 -29.87 17.44
C ARG A 141 14.95 -30.42 18.52
N ASN A 142 14.54 -29.55 19.45
CA ASN A 142 13.55 -29.92 20.43
C ASN A 142 12.30 -30.37 19.66
N PRO A 143 11.85 -31.63 19.78
CA PRO A 143 10.68 -32.12 19.05
C PRO A 143 9.40 -31.34 19.43
N ALA A 144 9.42 -30.60 20.54
CA ALA A 144 8.39 -29.63 20.91
C ALA A 144 8.33 -28.37 20.01
N CYS A 145 9.31 -28.18 19.12
CA CYS A 145 9.37 -27.09 18.15
C CYS A 145 9.07 -27.54 16.71
N GLU A 146 8.79 -28.83 16.48
CA GLU A 146 8.36 -29.31 15.18
C GLU A 146 6.83 -29.17 15.07
N SER A 147 6.39 -28.36 14.11
CA SER A 147 4.97 -28.36 13.73
C SER A 147 4.57 -29.76 13.29
N PRO A 148 3.34 -30.22 13.59
CA PRO A 148 2.89 -31.54 13.18
C PRO A 148 3.09 -31.74 11.67
N ALA A 149 3.33 -32.97 11.23
CA ALA A 149 3.31 -33.30 9.81
C ALA A 149 1.88 -33.12 9.28
N ILE A 150 1.58 -31.95 8.70
CA ILE A 150 0.25 -31.58 8.21
C ILE A 150 0.23 -31.59 6.69
N GLY A 151 -0.49 -32.55 6.10
CA GLY A 151 -1.04 -32.45 4.74
C GLY A 151 -0.09 -32.08 3.59
N ALA A 152 -0.63 -31.85 2.40
CA ALA A 152 0.15 -31.28 1.32
C ALA A 152 0.58 -29.84 1.73
N PRO A 153 1.86 -29.46 1.59
CA PRO A 153 2.34 -28.13 1.98
C PRO A 153 1.66 -26.99 1.21
N VAL A 154 1.23 -27.28 -0.02
CA VAL A 154 0.51 -26.39 -0.93
C VAL A 154 -0.55 -27.22 -1.65
N PHE A 155 -1.82 -26.84 -1.58
CA PHE A 155 -2.90 -27.45 -2.35
C PHE A 155 -3.04 -26.80 -3.75
N PRO A 156 -3.70 -27.47 -4.72
CA PRO A 156 -3.91 -26.89 -6.04
C PRO A 156 -4.59 -25.52 -6.02
N LEU A 157 -5.60 -25.31 -5.16
CA LEU A 157 -6.27 -24.03 -5.03
C LEU A 157 -5.36 -22.97 -4.39
N ASP A 158 -4.55 -23.34 -3.39
CA ASP A 158 -3.58 -22.41 -2.77
C ASP A 158 -2.61 -21.86 -3.81
N ARG A 159 -2.09 -22.73 -4.69
CA ARG A 159 -1.24 -22.33 -5.81
C ARG A 159 -1.99 -21.36 -6.73
N ASP A 160 -3.22 -21.70 -7.12
CA ASP A 160 -3.99 -20.89 -8.06
C ASP A 160 -4.30 -19.49 -7.46
N LEU A 161 -4.55 -19.40 -6.13
CA LEU A 161 -4.74 -18.13 -5.40
C LEU A 161 -3.46 -17.31 -5.25
N LEU A 162 -2.35 -17.93 -4.87
CA LEU A 162 -1.05 -17.24 -4.74
C LEU A 162 -0.50 -16.81 -6.10
N GLN A 163 -0.72 -17.59 -7.16
CA GLN A 163 -0.40 -17.16 -8.51
C GLN A 163 -1.28 -16.00 -8.97
N PHE A 164 -2.57 -15.95 -8.57
CA PHE A 164 -3.42 -14.80 -8.89
C PHE A 164 -2.82 -13.48 -8.37
N ALA A 165 -2.21 -13.49 -7.18
CA ALA A 165 -1.55 -12.32 -6.62
C ALA A 165 -0.43 -11.77 -7.51
N LEU A 166 0.28 -12.62 -8.28
CA LEU A 166 1.35 -12.17 -9.19
C LEU A 166 0.92 -11.09 -10.19
N ASN A 167 -0.38 -10.95 -10.48
CA ASN A 167 -0.90 -9.86 -11.30
C ASN A 167 -0.69 -8.48 -10.65
N LEU A 168 -0.92 -8.38 -9.35
CA LEU A 168 -0.77 -7.16 -8.56
C LEU A 168 0.71 -6.93 -8.23
N GLU A 169 1.40 -7.96 -7.75
CA GLU A 169 2.83 -7.97 -7.44
C GLU A 169 3.69 -7.45 -8.61
N HIS A 170 3.40 -7.89 -9.84
CA HIS A 170 4.09 -7.37 -11.01
C HIS A 170 3.77 -5.89 -11.28
N THR A 171 2.52 -5.49 -11.09
CA THR A 171 2.07 -4.10 -11.26
C THR A 171 2.79 -3.17 -10.28
N GLU A 172 2.83 -3.57 -9.01
CA GLU A 172 3.46 -2.83 -7.91
C GLU A 172 4.96 -2.77 -8.04
N CYS A 173 5.61 -3.92 -8.32
CA CYS A 173 7.05 -4.00 -8.51
C CYS A 173 7.54 -3.04 -9.59
N ASP A 174 6.94 -3.08 -10.78
CA ASP A 174 7.35 -2.17 -11.84
C ASP A 174 6.98 -0.72 -11.52
N PHE A 175 5.80 -0.45 -10.96
CA PHE A 175 5.39 0.92 -10.65
C PHE A 175 6.35 1.59 -9.67
N PHE A 176 6.72 0.90 -8.59
CA PHE A 176 7.63 1.40 -7.55
C PHE A 176 9.08 1.48 -8.03
N LEU A 177 9.60 0.44 -8.70
CA LEU A 177 10.96 0.48 -9.23
C LEU A 177 11.12 1.59 -10.28
N PHE A 178 10.18 1.73 -11.21
CA PHE A 178 10.23 2.85 -12.16
C PHE A 178 10.11 4.19 -11.44
N GLY A 179 9.15 4.36 -10.53
CA GLY A 179 8.97 5.60 -9.78
C GLY A 179 10.25 6.09 -9.11
N ALA A 180 10.95 5.20 -8.40
CA ALA A 180 12.17 5.55 -7.67
C ALA A 180 13.43 5.61 -8.57
N LEU A 181 13.60 4.65 -9.48
CA LEU A 181 14.87 4.40 -10.18
C LEU A 181 14.85 4.81 -11.65
N GLY A 182 13.68 4.85 -12.28
CA GLY A 182 13.51 5.03 -13.73
C GLY A 182 13.72 3.75 -14.54
N ARG A 183 13.81 2.59 -13.89
CA ARG A 183 13.95 1.27 -14.51
C ARG A 183 13.17 0.26 -13.68
N GLY A 184 12.57 -0.73 -14.34
CA GLY A 184 11.73 -1.74 -13.69
C GLY A 184 12.39 -3.09 -13.47
N LEU A 185 11.54 -4.10 -13.32
CA LEU A 185 11.93 -5.47 -13.00
C LEU A 185 12.92 -6.05 -14.02
N ASP A 186 12.80 -5.67 -15.29
CA ASP A 186 13.67 -6.15 -16.37
C ASP A 186 15.15 -5.76 -16.19
N SER A 187 15.43 -4.69 -15.43
CA SER A 187 16.80 -4.31 -15.10
C SER A 187 17.26 -4.86 -13.74
N VAL A 188 16.33 -5.11 -12.82
CA VAL A 188 16.64 -5.42 -11.41
C VAL A 188 16.71 -6.92 -11.17
N ALA A 189 15.77 -7.67 -11.72
CA ALA A 189 15.64 -9.12 -11.60
C ALA A 189 14.88 -9.70 -12.82
N PRO A 190 15.49 -9.65 -14.04
CA PRO A 190 14.81 -10.02 -15.29
C PRO A 190 14.27 -11.46 -15.30
N GLU A 191 14.89 -12.36 -14.57
CA GLU A 191 14.44 -13.74 -14.41
C GLU A 191 13.03 -13.82 -13.80
N LEU A 192 12.68 -12.86 -12.95
CA LEU A 192 11.36 -12.77 -12.35
C LEU A 192 10.32 -12.21 -13.32
N ALA A 193 10.66 -11.55 -14.42
CA ALA A 193 9.68 -11.20 -15.45
C ALA A 193 9.21 -12.44 -16.24
N MET A 194 9.98 -13.54 -16.21
CA MET A 194 9.69 -14.81 -16.89
C MET A 194 9.40 -14.62 -18.39
N GLY A 195 10.11 -13.69 -19.03
CA GLY A 195 9.94 -13.36 -20.46
C GLY A 195 8.67 -12.57 -20.80
N GLY A 196 7.92 -12.09 -19.79
CA GLY A 196 6.78 -11.19 -20.01
C GLY A 196 7.20 -9.80 -20.51
N PRO A 197 6.38 -9.11 -21.31
CA PRO A 197 6.73 -7.82 -21.91
C PRO A 197 6.91 -6.70 -20.87
N PRO A 198 7.78 -5.70 -21.13
CA PRO A 198 7.94 -4.51 -20.27
C PRO A 198 6.63 -3.74 -20.10
N PRO A 199 6.45 -3.02 -18.98
CA PRO A 199 5.27 -2.18 -18.75
C PRO A 199 5.21 -1.03 -19.75
N ILE A 200 4.01 -0.65 -20.18
CA ILE A 200 3.80 0.50 -21.05
C ILE A 200 3.87 1.77 -20.21
N GLY A 201 4.67 2.74 -20.66
CA GLY A 201 4.61 4.13 -20.19
C GLY A 201 5.10 4.39 -18.76
N ALA A 202 5.70 3.40 -18.09
CA ALA A 202 6.32 3.58 -16.78
C ALA A 202 7.53 4.53 -16.87
N ARG A 203 7.67 5.45 -15.92
CA ARG A 203 8.71 6.48 -15.91
C ARG A 203 9.26 6.72 -14.51
N LYS A 204 10.42 7.37 -14.43
CA LYS A 204 10.93 7.93 -13.18
C LYS A 204 10.01 9.04 -12.70
N ALA A 205 9.59 8.97 -11.44
CA ALA A 205 8.81 10.01 -10.80
C ALA A 205 9.71 11.11 -10.23
N ASN A 206 9.21 12.34 -10.20
CA ASN A 206 9.86 13.46 -9.54
C ASN A 206 9.55 13.46 -8.04
N LEU A 207 10.18 12.55 -7.30
CA LEU A 207 9.96 12.37 -5.87
C LEU A 207 10.95 13.21 -5.05
N ASP A 208 10.49 13.73 -3.92
CA ASP A 208 11.40 14.21 -2.88
C ASP A 208 12.28 13.08 -2.33
N ALA A 209 13.38 13.45 -1.67
CA ALA A 209 14.41 12.50 -1.27
C ALA A 209 13.88 11.40 -0.33
N THR A 210 12.97 11.73 0.58
CA THR A 210 12.42 10.79 1.56
C THR A 210 11.43 9.85 0.89
N THR A 211 10.47 10.37 0.13
CA THR A 211 9.49 9.53 -0.57
C THR A 211 10.18 8.65 -1.61
N ARG A 212 11.23 9.14 -2.29
CA ARG A 212 12.02 8.32 -3.22
C ARG A 212 12.61 7.08 -2.55
N LEU A 213 13.17 7.22 -1.34
CA LEU A 213 13.74 6.09 -0.60
C LEU A 213 12.67 5.10 -0.14
N ILE A 214 11.51 5.60 0.30
CA ILE A 214 10.36 4.74 0.69
C ILE A 214 9.87 3.94 -0.52
N VAL A 215 9.66 4.60 -1.66
CA VAL A 215 9.20 3.96 -2.91
C VAL A 215 10.24 2.97 -3.45
N GLU A 216 11.54 3.29 -3.30
CA GLU A 216 12.62 2.35 -3.64
C GLU A 216 12.57 1.09 -2.77
N GLU A 217 12.35 1.23 -1.46
CA GLU A 217 12.19 0.11 -0.54
C GLU A 217 11.01 -0.78 -0.95
N PHE A 218 9.85 -0.19 -1.26
CA PHE A 218 8.67 -0.93 -1.71
C PHE A 218 8.99 -1.71 -3.00
N GLY A 219 9.61 -1.07 -3.98
CA GLY A 219 9.98 -1.74 -5.23
C GLY A 219 10.87 -2.97 -5.01
N TYR A 220 11.83 -2.91 -4.09
CA TYR A 220 12.66 -4.08 -3.75
C TYR A 220 11.93 -5.14 -2.91
N GLN A 221 10.97 -4.74 -2.07
CA GLN A 221 10.10 -5.69 -1.37
C GLN A 221 9.25 -6.49 -2.36
N GLU A 222 8.70 -5.83 -3.38
CA GLU A 222 7.93 -6.51 -4.43
C GLU A 222 8.77 -7.48 -5.27
N VAL A 223 10.05 -7.17 -5.51
CA VAL A 223 11.00 -8.14 -6.09
C VAL A 223 11.11 -9.38 -5.18
N GLY A 224 11.13 -9.17 -3.87
CA GLY A 224 11.11 -10.23 -2.87
C GLY A 224 9.82 -11.06 -2.88
N HIS A 225 8.66 -10.41 -2.96
CA HIS A 225 7.35 -11.06 -3.04
C HIS A 225 7.22 -11.94 -4.30
N LEU A 226 7.55 -11.38 -5.48
CA LEU A 226 7.61 -12.11 -6.73
C LEU A 226 8.49 -13.36 -6.63
N ARG A 227 9.69 -13.22 -6.03
CA ARG A 227 10.61 -14.36 -5.82
C ARG A 227 10.00 -15.41 -4.89
N ALA A 228 9.42 -14.98 -3.76
CA ALA A 228 8.86 -15.88 -2.75
C ALA A 228 7.66 -16.67 -3.26
N ILE A 229 6.75 -16.02 -4.00
CA ILE A 229 5.60 -16.69 -4.64
C ILE A 229 6.12 -17.68 -5.69
N LYS A 230 6.99 -17.24 -6.59
CA LYS A 230 7.51 -18.10 -7.67
C LYS A 230 8.27 -19.30 -7.17
N SER A 231 9.10 -19.15 -6.13
CA SER A 231 9.82 -20.28 -5.53
C SER A 231 8.91 -21.27 -4.79
N THR A 232 7.76 -20.82 -4.32
CA THR A 232 6.85 -21.65 -3.51
C THR A 232 5.81 -22.36 -4.35
N VAL A 233 5.21 -21.66 -5.33
CA VAL A 233 4.05 -22.15 -6.08
C VAL A 233 4.22 -22.05 -7.60
N GLY A 234 5.41 -21.66 -8.08
CA GLY A 234 5.64 -21.33 -9.48
C GLY A 234 4.98 -20.00 -9.88
N GLY A 235 4.96 -19.71 -11.18
CA GLY A 235 4.37 -18.49 -11.69
C GLY A 235 4.13 -18.54 -13.18
N PHE A 236 3.86 -17.37 -13.76
CA PHE A 236 3.67 -17.17 -15.19
C PHE A 236 4.42 -15.92 -15.67
N PRO A 237 4.66 -15.78 -16.99
CA PRO A 237 5.22 -14.56 -17.58
C PRO A 237 4.43 -13.32 -17.15
N ARG A 238 5.13 -12.26 -16.72
CA ARG A 238 4.51 -10.98 -16.36
C ARG A 238 3.47 -10.58 -17.43
N PRO A 239 2.20 -10.30 -17.06
CA PRO A 239 1.21 -9.81 -18.02
C PRO A 239 1.62 -8.46 -18.61
N GLN A 240 1.05 -8.07 -19.76
CA GLN A 240 1.25 -6.72 -20.25
C GLN A 240 0.63 -5.73 -19.25
N LEU A 241 1.47 -4.89 -18.65
CA LEU A 241 1.06 -3.82 -17.77
C LEU A 241 0.91 -2.50 -18.54
N ASP A 242 -0.06 -1.66 -18.14
CA ASP A 242 -0.14 -0.25 -18.55
C ASP A 242 0.01 0.66 -17.33
N LEU A 243 1.21 1.19 -17.15
CA LEU A 243 1.57 2.12 -16.08
C LEU A 243 1.71 3.54 -16.63
N SER A 244 1.16 3.83 -17.81
CA SER A 244 1.29 5.13 -18.44
C SER A 244 0.52 6.21 -17.68
N ALA A 245 1.02 7.45 -17.76
CA ALA A 245 0.29 8.61 -17.24
C ALA A 245 -1.13 8.74 -17.83
N HIS A 246 -1.34 8.28 -19.07
CA HIS A 246 -2.66 8.27 -19.69
C HIS A 246 -3.63 7.32 -18.98
N ASN A 247 -3.19 6.11 -18.63
CA ASN A 247 -4.03 5.17 -17.89
C ASN A 247 -4.39 5.71 -16.49
N PHE A 248 -3.42 6.27 -15.77
CA PHE A 248 -3.69 6.92 -14.48
C PHE A 248 -4.63 8.13 -14.61
N ALA A 249 -4.48 8.95 -15.65
CA ALA A 249 -5.41 10.05 -15.92
C ALA A 249 -6.85 9.56 -16.10
N ASN A 250 -7.06 8.49 -16.89
CA ASN A 250 -8.39 7.90 -17.08
C ASN A 250 -8.97 7.37 -15.75
N ILE A 251 -8.16 6.76 -14.90
CA ILE A 251 -8.58 6.30 -13.57
C ILE A 251 -9.03 7.48 -12.70
N MET A 252 -8.23 8.55 -12.63
CA MET A 252 -8.55 9.73 -11.83
C MET A 252 -9.78 10.47 -12.36
N ASP A 253 -9.93 10.58 -13.67
CA ASP A 253 -11.11 11.16 -14.32
C ASP A 253 -12.38 10.38 -13.96
N ASN A 254 -12.31 9.04 -14.00
CA ASN A 254 -13.43 8.17 -13.62
C ASN A 254 -13.77 8.21 -12.13
N ALA A 255 -12.76 8.44 -11.28
CA ALA A 255 -12.93 8.62 -9.84
C ALA A 255 -13.66 9.93 -9.54
N LEU A 256 -13.22 11.03 -10.17
CA LEU A 256 -13.79 12.36 -9.97
C LEU A 256 -15.09 12.60 -10.76
N GLY A 257 -15.36 11.77 -11.77
CA GLY A 257 -16.52 11.93 -12.65
C GLY A 257 -16.40 13.14 -13.58
N CYS A 258 -15.17 13.57 -13.89
CA CYS A 258 -14.87 14.72 -14.74
C CYS A 258 -13.52 14.51 -15.45
N HIS A 259 -13.29 15.22 -16.55
CA HIS A 259 -11.96 15.25 -17.19
C HIS A 259 -11.07 16.27 -16.50
N LEU A 260 -9.93 15.85 -15.95
CA LEU A 260 -8.93 16.73 -15.38
C LEU A 260 -8.14 17.45 -16.49
N ASN A 261 -7.92 18.75 -16.31
CA ASN A 261 -7.09 19.55 -17.21
C ASN A 261 -6.07 20.38 -16.40
N PRO A 262 -4.76 20.13 -16.58
CA PRO A 262 -4.15 19.07 -17.40
C PRO A 262 -4.54 17.65 -16.93
N PRO A 263 -4.35 16.60 -17.75
CA PRO A 263 -4.55 15.23 -17.30
C PRO A 263 -3.66 14.89 -16.12
N PHE A 264 -4.15 14.04 -15.20
CA PHE A 264 -3.36 13.60 -14.05
C PHE A 264 -2.12 12.82 -14.47
N ASP A 265 -0.94 13.28 -14.05
CA ASP A 265 0.32 12.59 -14.28
C ASP A 265 0.88 12.08 -12.94
N PRO A 266 0.93 10.74 -12.74
CA PRO A 266 1.44 10.15 -11.50
C PRO A 266 2.93 10.42 -11.29
N TYR A 267 3.69 10.78 -12.34
CA TYR A 267 5.14 10.95 -12.27
C TYR A 267 5.57 12.41 -12.04
N ALA A 268 4.62 13.35 -12.00
CA ALA A 268 4.90 14.79 -11.98
C ALA A 268 5.56 15.28 -10.68
N ASP A 269 5.14 14.75 -9.53
CA ASP A 269 5.65 15.11 -8.21
C ASP A 269 5.30 14.04 -7.15
N THR A 270 5.82 14.20 -5.93
CA THR A 270 5.54 13.33 -4.77
C THR A 270 4.05 13.14 -4.51
N LEU A 271 3.24 14.21 -4.53
CA LEU A 271 1.86 14.13 -4.10
C LEU A 271 1.02 13.35 -5.12
N ASN A 272 1.22 13.63 -6.41
CA ASN A 272 0.59 12.88 -7.49
C ASN A 272 1.00 11.41 -7.45
N TYR A 273 2.29 11.13 -7.21
CA TYR A 273 2.76 9.75 -7.11
C TYR A 273 2.13 9.01 -5.93
N LEU A 274 2.02 9.63 -4.75
CA LEU A 274 1.36 9.02 -3.59
C LEU A 274 -0.15 8.78 -3.82
N LEU A 275 -0.84 9.71 -4.48
CA LEU A 275 -2.25 9.52 -4.88
C LEU A 275 -2.42 8.41 -5.92
N ALA A 276 -1.47 8.26 -6.84
CA ALA A 276 -1.43 7.14 -7.77
C ALA A 276 -1.17 5.81 -7.05
N SER A 277 -0.19 5.79 -6.13
CA SER A 277 0.11 4.63 -5.29
C SER A 277 -1.08 4.24 -4.42
N TYR A 278 -1.89 5.17 -3.94
CA TYR A 278 -3.11 4.86 -3.17
C TYR A 278 -4.08 3.92 -3.90
N VAL A 279 -4.02 3.86 -5.24
CA VAL A 279 -4.85 2.97 -6.06
C VAL A 279 -4.42 1.51 -5.97
N ILE A 280 -3.11 1.21 -5.85
CA ILE A 280 -2.55 -0.11 -6.20
C ILE A 280 -2.38 -1.05 -4.98
N PRO A 281 -1.54 -0.81 -3.96
CA PRO A 281 -1.23 -1.80 -2.91
C PRO A 281 -2.44 -2.22 -2.08
N TYR A 282 -3.39 -1.31 -1.90
CA TYR A 282 -4.65 -1.65 -1.25
C TYR A 282 -5.38 -2.80 -1.96
N MET A 283 -5.25 -2.92 -3.29
CA MET A 283 -5.81 -4.05 -4.04
C MET A 283 -5.07 -5.36 -3.76
N GLY A 284 -3.74 -5.32 -3.60
CA GLY A 284 -2.91 -6.45 -3.15
C GLY A 284 -3.37 -6.94 -1.77
N LEU A 285 -3.43 -6.02 -0.82
CA LEU A 285 -3.91 -6.28 0.53
C LEU A 285 -5.28 -6.97 0.56
N VAL A 286 -6.31 -6.38 -0.05
CA VAL A 286 -7.68 -6.94 0.04
C VAL A 286 -7.80 -8.26 -0.73
N ALA A 287 -6.95 -8.50 -1.74
CA ALA A 287 -6.85 -9.79 -2.42
C ALA A 287 -6.28 -10.86 -1.49
N TYR A 288 -5.24 -10.54 -0.71
CA TYR A 288 -4.69 -11.47 0.28
C TYR A 288 -5.65 -11.78 1.42
N VAL A 289 -6.36 -10.78 1.95
CA VAL A 289 -7.41 -11.02 2.96
C VAL A 289 -8.50 -11.92 2.39
N GLY A 290 -8.92 -11.72 1.14
CA GLY A 290 -9.93 -12.56 0.47
C GLY A 290 -9.46 -13.97 0.10
N ALA A 291 -8.15 -14.17 -0.12
CA ALA A 291 -7.57 -15.49 -0.35
C ALA A 291 -7.41 -16.30 0.94
N ASN A 292 -7.22 -15.64 2.09
CA ASN A 292 -7.00 -16.27 3.39
C ASN A 292 -8.01 -17.38 3.75
N PRO A 293 -9.34 -17.16 3.73
CA PRO A 293 -10.31 -18.21 4.09
C PRO A 293 -10.31 -19.42 3.14
N ASN A 294 -9.72 -19.29 1.95
CA ASN A 294 -9.66 -20.33 0.93
C ASN A 294 -8.28 -21.01 0.82
N THR A 295 -7.31 -20.58 1.64
CA THR A 295 -5.94 -21.11 1.66
C THR A 295 -5.82 -22.18 2.74
N ASN A 296 -5.33 -23.37 2.40
CA ASN A 296 -5.34 -24.53 3.28
C ASN A 296 -3.94 -24.97 3.74
N GLY A 297 -2.99 -25.07 2.82
CA GLY A 297 -1.65 -25.60 3.05
C GLY A 297 -0.84 -24.71 3.98
N PHE A 298 -0.07 -25.31 4.89
CA PHE A 298 0.66 -24.56 5.91
C PHE A 298 1.76 -23.66 5.30
N VAL A 299 2.44 -24.11 4.25
CA VAL A 299 3.44 -23.29 3.53
C VAL A 299 2.76 -22.13 2.83
N ALA A 300 1.62 -22.39 2.18
CA ALA A 300 0.83 -21.36 1.52
C ALA A 300 0.29 -20.32 2.49
N LYS A 301 -0.27 -20.73 3.64
CA LYS A 301 -0.74 -19.83 4.71
C LYS A 301 0.38 -18.95 5.25
N ARG A 302 1.56 -19.55 5.52
CA ARG A 302 2.72 -18.80 5.99
C ARG A 302 3.17 -17.76 4.96
N LEU A 303 3.22 -18.15 3.68
CA LEU A 303 3.57 -17.23 2.60
C LEU A 303 2.54 -16.09 2.48
N LEU A 304 1.25 -16.42 2.38
CA LEU A 304 0.16 -15.45 2.28
C LEU A 304 0.18 -14.46 3.45
N ALA A 305 0.32 -14.95 4.68
CA ALA A 305 0.35 -14.09 5.87
C ALA A 305 1.58 -13.17 5.89
N GLY A 306 2.73 -13.66 5.43
CA GLY A 306 3.95 -12.86 5.31
C GLY A 306 3.84 -11.74 4.27
N LEU A 307 3.25 -12.04 3.11
CA LEU A 307 2.99 -11.06 2.05
C LEU A 307 1.99 -10.00 2.52
N LEU A 308 0.85 -10.43 3.07
CA LEU A 308 -0.19 -9.55 3.61
C LEU A 308 0.37 -8.56 4.65
N ALA A 309 1.33 -8.98 5.48
CA ALA A 309 1.91 -8.10 6.50
C ALA A 309 2.70 -6.93 5.90
N VAL A 310 3.46 -7.17 4.83
CA VAL A 310 4.26 -6.13 4.16
C VAL A 310 3.34 -5.21 3.36
N GLU A 311 2.41 -5.77 2.59
CA GLU A 311 1.38 -5.06 1.84
C GLU A 311 0.57 -4.08 2.72
N ALA A 312 0.17 -4.54 3.90
CA ALA A 312 -0.51 -3.70 4.89
C ALA A 312 0.37 -2.56 5.39
N GLY A 313 1.67 -2.81 5.59
CA GLY A 313 2.63 -1.77 5.97
C GLY A 313 2.79 -0.71 4.89
N GLN A 314 2.89 -1.12 3.62
CA GLN A 314 3.03 -0.20 2.49
C GLN A 314 1.80 0.69 2.32
N ASP A 315 0.59 0.09 2.31
CA ASP A 315 -0.68 0.82 2.26
C ASP A 315 -0.80 1.81 3.42
N ALA A 316 -0.45 1.38 4.65
CA ALA A 316 -0.48 2.23 5.84
C ALA A 316 0.47 3.44 5.73
N ILE A 317 1.68 3.26 5.21
CA ILE A 317 2.65 4.35 5.02
C ILE A 317 2.14 5.36 3.98
N ILE A 318 1.62 4.88 2.84
CA ILE A 318 1.04 5.77 1.81
C ILE A 318 -0.12 6.57 2.41
N ARG A 319 -1.05 5.90 3.10
CA ARG A 319 -2.19 6.53 3.77
C ARG A 319 -1.77 7.52 4.85
N ALA A 320 -0.75 7.20 5.65
CA ALA A 320 -0.26 8.09 6.70
C ALA A 320 0.32 9.40 6.12
N ILE A 321 1.14 9.31 5.06
CA ILE A 321 1.72 10.49 4.41
C ILE A 321 0.61 11.34 3.78
N LEU A 322 -0.34 10.72 3.07
CA LEU A 322 -1.48 11.45 2.50
C LEU A 322 -2.37 12.07 3.58
N TYR A 323 -2.58 11.40 4.72
CA TYR A 323 -3.37 11.92 5.84
C TYR A 323 -2.76 13.19 6.46
N GLN A 324 -1.43 13.26 6.55
CA GLN A 324 -0.74 14.47 7.00
C GLN A 324 -1.03 15.66 6.06
N ARG A 325 -1.23 15.38 4.77
CA ARG A 325 -1.51 16.36 3.71
C ARG A 325 -2.99 16.48 3.34
N LYS A 326 -3.90 15.89 4.12
CA LYS A 326 -5.32 15.73 3.74
C LYS A 326 -6.07 17.02 3.33
N HIS A 327 -5.64 18.18 3.83
CA HIS A 327 -6.24 19.49 3.52
C HIS A 327 -5.50 20.26 2.42
N GLU A 328 -4.37 19.74 1.94
CA GLU A 328 -3.62 20.31 0.82
C GLU A 328 -4.44 20.17 -0.46
N LEU A 329 -4.40 21.18 -1.33
CA LEU A 329 -4.97 21.13 -2.66
C LEU A 329 -3.97 20.46 -3.61
N VAL A 330 -4.45 19.51 -4.41
CA VAL A 330 -3.63 18.80 -5.39
C VAL A 330 -3.48 19.68 -6.62
N ALA A 331 -2.42 20.50 -6.66
CA ALA A 331 -2.21 21.44 -7.77
C ALA A 331 -2.09 20.69 -9.12
N PRO A 332 -2.65 21.25 -10.22
CA PRO A 332 -3.39 22.51 -10.33
C PRO A 332 -4.91 22.36 -10.05
N TYR A 333 -5.35 21.20 -9.58
CA TYR A 333 -6.75 20.91 -9.31
C TYR A 333 -7.20 21.59 -8.00
N ASN A 334 -8.37 22.21 -8.00
CA ASN A 334 -8.98 22.76 -6.79
C ASN A 334 -9.74 21.68 -6.01
N ILE A 335 -9.03 20.58 -5.69
CA ILE A 335 -9.53 19.38 -5.04
C ILE A 335 -8.52 19.01 -3.95
N THR A 336 -9.00 18.70 -2.75
CA THR A 336 -8.12 18.34 -1.62
C THR A 336 -7.62 16.90 -1.73
N VAL A 337 -6.52 16.59 -1.05
CA VAL A 337 -6.02 15.21 -0.93
C VAL A 337 -7.07 14.27 -0.34
N ALA A 338 -7.78 14.68 0.72
CA ALA A 338 -8.86 13.88 1.31
C ALA A 338 -9.94 13.55 0.27
N GLU A 339 -10.39 14.57 -0.46
CA GLU A 339 -11.41 14.40 -1.49
C GLU A 339 -10.94 13.50 -2.63
N PHE A 340 -9.70 13.63 -3.09
CA PHE A 340 -9.13 12.70 -4.07
C PHE A 340 -9.18 11.25 -3.58
N THR A 341 -8.72 10.99 -2.34
CA THR A 341 -8.73 9.62 -1.79
C THR A 341 -10.14 9.06 -1.62
N ASP A 342 -11.10 9.87 -1.16
CA ASP A 342 -12.51 9.46 -1.03
C ASP A 342 -13.05 9.02 -2.41
N ARG A 343 -12.76 9.79 -3.46
CA ARG A 343 -13.22 9.52 -4.83
C ARG A 343 -12.58 8.28 -5.45
N ILE A 344 -11.31 8.03 -5.15
CA ILE A 344 -10.62 6.80 -5.57
C ILE A 344 -11.27 5.59 -4.87
N SER A 345 -11.52 5.67 -3.55
CA SER A 345 -12.18 4.58 -2.83
C SER A 345 -13.60 4.32 -3.33
N GLU A 346 -14.37 5.38 -3.60
CA GLU A 346 -15.70 5.29 -4.21
C GLU A 346 -15.64 4.59 -5.58
N LEU A 347 -14.68 4.94 -6.44
CA LEU A 347 -14.48 4.27 -7.72
C LEU A 347 -14.23 2.77 -7.55
N ARG A 348 -13.30 2.38 -6.67
CA ARG A 348 -12.97 0.96 -6.44
C ARG A 348 -14.18 0.17 -5.94
N ASN A 349 -14.99 0.76 -5.04
CA ASN A 349 -16.24 0.14 -4.60
C ASN A 349 -17.26 0.00 -5.74
N ARG A 350 -17.40 1.04 -6.58
CA ARG A 350 -18.32 1.05 -7.74
C ARG A 350 -17.95 -0.03 -8.75
N LEU A 351 -16.67 -0.14 -9.09
CA LEU A 351 -16.14 -1.14 -10.02
C LEU A 351 -16.23 -2.56 -9.47
N ALA A 352 -15.98 -2.76 -8.17
CA ALA A 352 -16.10 -4.07 -7.54
C ALA A 352 -17.56 -4.59 -7.50
N MET A 353 -18.54 -3.68 -7.44
CA MET A 353 -19.99 -3.96 -7.42
C MET A 353 -20.50 -4.72 -6.18
N CYS A 354 -19.75 -4.72 -5.07
CA CYS A 354 -20.05 -5.53 -3.89
C CYS A 354 -20.04 -4.75 -2.57
N GLY A 355 -20.53 -3.51 -2.63
CA GLY A 355 -20.68 -2.62 -1.47
C GLY A 355 -19.40 -1.90 -1.08
N VAL A 356 -19.39 -1.32 0.12
CA VAL A 356 -18.25 -0.54 0.65
C VAL A 356 -17.24 -1.49 1.26
N ARG A 357 -16.07 -1.60 0.62
CA ARG A 357 -14.93 -2.40 1.09
C ARG A 357 -13.61 -1.64 0.95
N ASP A 358 -13.73 -0.32 1.03
CA ASP A 358 -12.67 0.65 0.89
C ASP A 358 -13.24 2.02 1.21
N GLU A 359 -12.52 2.77 2.02
CA GLU A 359 -12.94 4.06 2.53
C GLU A 359 -11.73 5.01 2.48
N GLY A 360 -11.97 6.29 2.18
CA GLY A 360 -10.92 7.29 2.07
C GLY A 360 -10.23 7.61 3.41
N LEU A 361 -9.41 8.65 3.45
CA LEU A 361 -8.62 9.00 4.64
C LEU A 361 -9.47 9.50 5.82
N LEU A 362 -10.70 9.92 5.54
CA LEU A 362 -11.68 10.39 6.51
C LEU A 362 -13.01 9.69 6.28
N VAL A 363 -13.71 9.40 7.36
CA VAL A 363 -15.08 8.86 7.33
C VAL A 363 -15.97 9.61 8.31
N PRO A 364 -17.30 9.59 8.13
CA PRO A 364 -18.22 9.98 9.19
C PRO A 364 -17.87 9.27 10.51
N ARG A 365 -18.02 9.96 11.63
CA ARG A 365 -17.58 9.47 12.95
C ARG A 365 -18.21 8.11 13.29
N GLU A 366 -19.43 7.88 12.82
CA GLU A 366 -20.21 6.67 13.03
C GLU A 366 -19.63 5.45 12.29
N LEU A 367 -18.82 5.68 11.25
CA LEU A 367 -18.17 4.63 10.46
C LEU A 367 -16.72 4.39 10.86
N GLY A 368 -16.08 5.34 11.56
CA GLY A 368 -14.72 5.20 12.04
C GLY A 368 -14.60 4.27 13.25
N ALA A 369 -13.36 4.01 13.68
CA ALA A 369 -13.08 3.01 14.70
C ALA A 369 -13.90 3.22 15.98
N GLU A 370 -14.59 2.16 16.43
CA GLU A 370 -15.51 2.14 17.57
C GLU A 370 -16.60 3.23 17.52
N ALA A 371 -16.89 3.78 16.33
CA ALA A 371 -17.74 4.95 16.13
C ALA A 371 -17.29 6.21 16.91
N ARG A 372 -15.98 6.35 17.19
CA ARG A 372 -15.46 7.40 18.09
C ARG A 372 -14.74 8.54 17.38
N LEU A 373 -14.21 8.33 16.19
CA LEU A 373 -13.42 9.31 15.45
C LEU A 373 -13.63 9.21 13.94
N SER A 374 -13.27 10.25 13.19
CA SER A 374 -13.39 10.32 11.73
C SER A 374 -12.12 9.93 10.97
N THR A 375 -10.99 9.76 11.67
CA THR A 375 -9.73 9.33 11.05
C THR A 375 -9.84 7.91 10.54
N ASN A 376 -9.41 7.68 9.29
CA ASN A 376 -9.45 6.37 8.65
C ASN A 376 -8.14 6.08 7.90
N ILE A 377 -7.01 6.21 8.60
CA ILE A 377 -5.68 5.92 8.03
C ILE A 377 -5.60 4.45 7.66
N LEU A 378 -6.00 3.54 8.55
CA LEU A 378 -6.10 2.11 8.28
C LEU A 378 -7.55 1.76 7.99
N SER A 379 -7.90 1.52 6.73
CA SER A 379 -9.28 1.21 6.35
C SER A 379 -9.63 -0.24 6.69
N ALA A 380 -10.66 -0.41 7.51
CA ALA A 380 -11.09 -1.70 8.03
C ALA A 380 -12.61 -1.75 8.26
N ASN A 381 -13.15 -2.95 8.44
CA ASN A 381 -14.56 -3.15 8.75
C ASN A 381 -14.91 -2.74 10.20
N GLU A 382 -16.14 -2.98 10.63
CA GLU A 382 -16.62 -2.63 11.98
C GLU A 382 -15.80 -3.27 13.11
N ASP A 383 -15.25 -4.46 12.88
CA ASP A 383 -14.39 -5.19 13.83
C ASP A 383 -12.90 -4.83 13.67
N SER A 384 -12.58 -3.77 12.92
CA SER A 384 -11.21 -3.39 12.56
C SER A 384 -10.42 -4.49 11.83
N LEU A 385 -11.12 -5.37 11.11
CA LEU A 385 -10.52 -6.35 10.22
C LEU A 385 -10.36 -5.76 8.81
N GLY A 386 -9.23 -6.07 8.16
CA GLY A 386 -9.01 -5.69 6.77
C GLY A 386 -10.16 -6.15 5.88
N TYR A 387 -10.52 -5.32 4.91
CA TYR A 387 -11.51 -5.72 3.93
C TYR A 387 -10.99 -6.84 3.03
N GLN A 388 -11.90 -7.68 2.55
CA GLN A 388 -11.59 -8.73 1.59
C GLN A 388 -12.22 -8.43 0.24
N ARG A 389 -11.52 -8.80 -0.84
CA ARG A 389 -12.11 -8.90 -2.18
C ARG A 389 -11.80 -10.26 -2.81
N THR A 390 -12.79 -10.80 -3.52
CA THR A 390 -12.66 -11.99 -4.36
C THR A 390 -11.83 -11.68 -5.60
N PRO A 391 -11.25 -12.69 -6.28
CA PRO A 391 -10.54 -12.47 -7.54
C PRO A 391 -11.36 -11.74 -8.61
N ALA A 392 -12.67 -12.02 -8.72
CA ALA A 392 -13.55 -11.31 -9.66
C ALA A 392 -13.66 -9.82 -9.31
N GLU A 393 -13.94 -9.49 -8.05
CA GLU A 393 -14.00 -8.10 -7.56
C GLU A 393 -12.67 -7.37 -7.81
N VAL A 394 -11.52 -8.04 -7.58
CA VAL A 394 -10.19 -7.48 -7.85
C VAL A 394 -10.00 -7.20 -9.35
N LEU A 395 -10.31 -8.16 -10.22
CA LEU A 395 -10.14 -7.99 -11.67
C LEU A 395 -11.00 -6.86 -12.23
N ARG A 396 -12.26 -6.73 -11.78
CA ARG A 396 -13.15 -5.62 -12.18
C ARG A 396 -12.52 -4.25 -11.91
N VAL A 397 -11.85 -4.10 -10.76
CA VAL A 397 -11.16 -2.87 -10.37
C VAL A 397 -9.87 -2.68 -11.15
N VAL A 398 -9.01 -3.70 -11.22
CA VAL A 398 -7.69 -3.62 -11.89
C VAL A 398 -7.84 -3.39 -13.40
N TYR A 399 -8.87 -3.95 -14.02
CA TYR A 399 -9.22 -3.66 -15.41
C TYR A 399 -9.88 -2.30 -15.61
N GLY A 400 -10.38 -1.66 -14.55
CA GLY A 400 -11.08 -0.39 -14.63
C GLY A 400 -12.42 -0.45 -15.37
N THR A 401 -12.92 -1.64 -15.70
CA THR A 401 -14.10 -1.84 -16.55
C THR A 401 -15.37 -2.18 -15.76
N GLY A 402 -15.22 -2.57 -14.49
CA GLY A 402 -16.33 -3.13 -13.72
C GLY A 402 -16.72 -4.55 -14.14
N SER A 403 -15.94 -5.18 -15.03
CA SER A 403 -16.14 -6.56 -15.47
C SER A 403 -14.84 -7.35 -15.45
N GLU A 404 -14.83 -8.47 -14.74
CA GLU A 404 -13.73 -9.44 -14.68
C GLU A 404 -13.49 -10.16 -16.02
N HIS A 405 -14.41 -10.02 -16.98
CA HIS A 405 -14.35 -10.60 -18.30
C HIS A 405 -13.77 -9.63 -19.36
N VAL A 406 -13.64 -8.34 -19.04
CA VAL A 406 -13.21 -7.29 -19.99
C VAL A 406 -11.91 -6.67 -19.51
N PRO A 407 -10.75 -7.07 -20.07
CA PRO A 407 -9.46 -6.46 -19.79
C PRO A 407 -9.42 -4.96 -20.05
N GLY A 408 -8.52 -4.28 -19.34
CA GLY A 408 -8.33 -2.83 -19.42
C GLY A 408 -7.40 -2.35 -18.32
N GLY A 409 -7.41 -1.05 -18.03
CA GLY A 409 -6.74 -0.47 -16.87
C GLY A 409 -5.26 -0.89 -16.81
N PHE A 410 -4.84 -1.39 -15.64
CA PHE A 410 -3.46 -1.83 -15.43
C PHE A 410 -3.09 -3.11 -16.19
N LEU A 411 -4.07 -3.91 -16.62
CA LEU A 411 -3.87 -5.18 -17.30
C LEU A 411 -4.63 -5.19 -18.66
N PRO A 412 -4.19 -4.38 -19.65
CA PRO A 412 -4.90 -4.21 -20.92
C PRO A 412 -5.07 -5.48 -21.75
N LYS A 413 -4.22 -6.50 -21.53
CA LYS A 413 -4.31 -7.83 -22.19
C LYS A 413 -4.81 -8.94 -21.26
N GLY A 414 -5.34 -8.56 -20.10
CA GLY A 414 -5.87 -9.44 -19.08
C GLY A 414 -4.79 -10.03 -18.17
N GLY A 415 -5.21 -10.42 -16.97
CA GLY A 415 -4.35 -11.06 -15.98
C GLY A 415 -3.91 -12.47 -16.38
N GLY A 416 -2.80 -12.91 -15.80
CA GLY A 416 -2.26 -14.25 -15.90
C GLY A 416 -2.67 -15.16 -14.73
N GLY A 417 -2.26 -16.43 -14.84
CA GLY A 417 -2.62 -17.47 -13.87
C GLY A 417 -4.01 -18.06 -14.14
N LYS A 418 -4.25 -19.25 -13.59
CA LYS A 418 -5.45 -20.04 -13.89
C LYS A 418 -6.75 -19.30 -13.56
N ILE A 419 -6.81 -18.61 -12.42
CA ILE A 419 -8.01 -17.87 -12.00
C ILE A 419 -8.32 -16.72 -12.95
N ALA A 420 -7.36 -15.83 -13.24
CA ALA A 420 -7.62 -14.68 -14.11
C ALA A 420 -7.92 -15.12 -15.55
N ARG A 421 -7.23 -16.15 -16.06
CA ARG A 421 -7.48 -16.69 -17.40
C ARG A 421 -8.85 -17.37 -17.52
N ALA A 422 -9.35 -17.99 -16.45
CA ALA A 422 -10.69 -18.60 -16.46
C ALA A 422 -11.80 -17.57 -16.70
N PHE A 423 -11.66 -16.34 -16.20
CA PHE A 423 -12.64 -15.28 -16.49
C PHE A 423 -12.56 -14.74 -17.91
N LEU A 424 -11.44 -14.91 -18.62
CA LEU A 424 -11.28 -14.43 -20.00
C LEU A 424 -11.72 -15.46 -21.04
N ALA A 425 -11.89 -16.73 -20.64
CA ALA A 425 -12.55 -17.70 -21.49
C ALA A 425 -14.02 -17.29 -21.64
N SER A 426 -14.53 -17.26 -22.87
CA SER A 426 -15.94 -16.94 -23.12
C SER A 426 -16.84 -17.89 -22.31
N PRO A 427 -17.91 -17.37 -21.65
CA PRO A 427 -18.81 -18.18 -20.84
C PRO A 427 -19.53 -19.27 -21.64
#